data_AF-A0A0E1P0A0-F1
#
_entry.id   AF-A0A0E1P0A0-F1
#
_cell.length_a   1.000
_cell.length_b   1.000
_cell.length_c   1.000
_cell.angle_alpha   90.00
_cell.angle_beta   90.00
_cell.angle_gamma   90.00
#
_symmetry.space_group_name_H-M   'P 1'
#
loop_
_entity.id
_entity.type
_entity.pdbx_description
1 polymer ?
#
loop_
_entity_poly.entity_id
_entity_poly.type
_entity_poly.pdbx_seq_one_letter_code
_entity_poly.pdbx_strand_id
1 'polypeptide(L)'
;MDHFSSVVDKNNYINWRVEGSDGLAEGDFGWHRREPEYCGSTLKLASRNHPGQWIAPKWERQWFPDAFIGTMANLMCAIEENRPPEISAEDNLGTLACIEACYLSIQQERTVYLNEILLENAK
;
A
#
# COMPACT_ATOMS: atom_id res chain seq x y z
N MET A 1 9.76 11.63 -25.89
CA MET A 1 9.03 10.88 -24.85
C MET A 1 7.69 11.56 -24.71
N ASP A 2 6.68 10.95 -25.31
CA ASP A 2 5.52 11.66 -25.85
C ASP A 2 4.58 12.21 -24.78
N HIS A 3 4.18 13.47 -24.98
CA HIS A 3 3.37 14.31 -24.09
C HIS A 3 1.88 13.93 -24.09
N PHE A 4 1.52 12.65 -24.12
CA PHE A 4 0.12 12.22 -24.08
C PHE A 4 -0.59 12.58 -22.76
N SER A 5 0.18 12.85 -21.69
CA SER A 5 -0.36 13.26 -20.39
C SER A 5 -0.88 14.71 -20.34
N SER A 6 -0.83 15.47 -21.44
CA SER A 6 -1.30 16.87 -21.47
C SER A 6 -2.72 17.03 -22.04
N VAL A 7 -3.39 15.93 -22.43
CA VAL A 7 -4.71 15.95 -23.09
C VAL A 7 -5.85 15.55 -22.13
N VAL A 8 -5.53 14.88 -21.03
CA VAL A 8 -6.48 14.42 -20.01
C VAL A 8 -5.84 14.67 -18.64
N ASP A 9 -6.62 15.18 -17.68
CA ASP A 9 -6.17 15.31 -16.29
C ASP A 9 -5.68 13.96 -15.75
N LYS A 10 -4.60 13.98 -14.98
CA LYS A 10 -4.02 12.77 -14.39
C LYS A 10 -5.05 12.12 -13.44
N ASN A 11 -5.61 10.98 -13.84
CA ASN A 11 -6.57 10.20 -13.04
C ASN A 11 -5.94 8.92 -12.46
N ASN A 12 -4.75 9.03 -11.89
CA ASN A 12 -4.16 7.93 -11.13
C ASN A 12 -4.84 7.90 -9.76
N TYR A 13 -5.12 6.72 -9.22
CA TYR A 13 -5.68 6.58 -7.89
C TYR A 13 -5.16 5.30 -7.23
N ILE A 14 -5.13 5.30 -5.90
CA ILE A 14 -4.91 4.10 -5.10
C ILE A 14 -5.89 4.17 -3.94
N ASN A 15 -6.96 3.39 -4.03
CA ASN A 15 -7.98 3.31 -2.99
C ASN A 15 -7.81 2.01 -2.21
N TRP A 16 -8.14 2.07 -0.94
CA TRP A 16 -8.15 0.90 -0.08
C TRP A 16 -9.40 0.92 0.80
N ARG A 17 -9.86 -0.27 1.17
CA ARG A 17 -10.98 -0.47 2.08
C ARG A 17 -10.75 -1.75 2.87
N VAL A 18 -11.01 -1.68 4.16
CA VAL A 18 -10.96 -2.80 5.08
C VAL A 18 -12.28 -2.84 5.84
N GLU A 19 -12.95 -3.99 5.79
CA GLU A 19 -14.19 -4.23 6.52
C GLU A 19 -13.93 -5.22 7.66
N GLY A 20 -14.44 -4.89 8.84
CA GLY A 20 -14.39 -5.75 10.01
C GLY A 20 -15.78 -5.96 10.59
N SER A 21 -15.86 -6.78 11.64
CA SER A 21 -17.11 -7.06 12.36
C SER A 21 -17.76 -5.80 12.93
N ASP A 22 -16.96 -4.84 13.39
CA ASP A 22 -17.40 -3.69 14.20
C ASP A 22 -17.27 -2.35 13.49
N GLY A 23 -16.93 -2.37 12.20
CA GLY A 23 -16.76 -1.15 11.42
C GLY A 23 -16.06 -1.36 10.09
N LEU A 24 -15.80 -0.25 9.42
CA LEU A 24 -15.05 -0.21 8.17
C LEU A 24 -14.12 0.99 8.15
N ALA A 25 -12.99 0.81 7.49
CA ALA A 25 -12.02 1.86 7.22
C ALA A 25 -11.82 1.94 5.70
N GLU A 26 -11.82 3.14 5.15
CA GLU A 26 -11.50 3.37 3.74
C GLU A 26 -10.68 4.63 3.57
N GLY A 27 -9.98 4.71 2.45
CA GLY A 27 -9.18 5.87 2.13
C GLY A 27 -8.48 5.73 0.80
N ASP A 28 -7.66 6.72 0.51
CA ASP A 28 -6.81 6.73 -0.66
C ASP A 28 -5.40 7.18 -0.30
N PHE A 29 -4.42 6.69 -1.05
CA PHE A 29 -3.05 7.17 -0.98
C PHE A 29 -2.87 8.35 -1.93
N GLY A 30 -2.77 9.55 -1.37
CA GLY A 30 -2.69 10.82 -2.11
C GLY A 30 -1.36 11.07 -2.84
N TRP A 31 -0.44 10.10 -2.89
CA TRP A 31 0.94 10.25 -3.38
C TRP A 31 1.07 10.79 -4.82
N HIS A 32 0.05 10.61 -5.65
CA HIS A 32 0.02 11.01 -7.06
C HIS A 32 -0.42 12.47 -7.25
N ARG A 33 -0.97 13.12 -6.22
CA ARG A 33 -1.46 14.50 -6.25
C ARG A 33 -0.31 15.45 -5.90
N ARG A 34 -0.19 16.56 -6.63
CA ARG A 34 0.87 17.57 -6.45
C ARG A 34 0.24 18.96 -6.44
N GLU A 35 1.01 19.95 -6.00
CA GLU A 35 0.61 21.36 -6.02
C GLU A 35 -0.11 21.77 -7.33
N PRO A 36 -1.18 22.59 -7.24
CA PRO A 36 -1.68 23.28 -6.05
C PRO A 36 -2.58 22.42 -5.14
N GLU A 37 -2.89 21.18 -5.54
CA GLU A 37 -3.65 20.22 -4.75
C GLU A 37 -2.75 19.57 -3.69
N TYR A 38 -2.44 20.30 -2.62
CA TYR A 38 -1.93 19.65 -1.40
C TYR A 38 -3.02 18.75 -0.83
N CYS A 39 -3.00 17.50 -1.26
CA CYS A 39 -3.95 16.48 -0.86
C CYS A 39 -3.18 15.36 -0.19
N GLY A 40 -3.12 15.39 1.15
CA GLY A 40 -2.66 14.25 1.93
C GLY A 40 -3.54 13.01 1.68
N SER A 41 -3.02 11.84 2.03
CA SER A 41 -3.82 10.61 2.04
C SER A 41 -5.07 10.78 2.89
N THR A 42 -6.16 10.09 2.52
CA THR A 42 -7.41 10.17 3.26
C THR A 42 -7.65 8.94 4.14
N LEU A 43 -8.42 9.14 5.20
CA LEU A 43 -8.93 8.08 6.06
C LEU A 43 -10.37 8.43 6.44
N LYS A 44 -11.27 7.48 6.28
CA LYS A 44 -12.63 7.53 6.81
C LYS A 44 -12.89 6.24 7.58
N LEU A 45 -13.48 6.39 8.76
CA LEU A 45 -13.80 5.29 9.66
C LEU A 45 -15.29 5.35 9.98
N ALA A 46 -15.97 4.21 9.89
CA ALA A 46 -17.29 4.01 10.45
C ALA A 46 -17.20 2.89 11.48
N SER A 47 -17.83 3.06 12.65
CA SER A 47 -17.78 2.08 13.73
C SER A 47 -19.14 1.95 14.41
N ARG A 48 -19.46 0.74 14.89
CA ARG A 48 -20.64 0.50 15.72
C ARG A 48 -20.65 1.32 17.02
N ASN A 49 -19.48 1.70 17.53
CA ASN A 49 -19.34 2.55 18.71
C ASN A 49 -19.72 4.02 18.43
N HIS A 50 -19.77 4.43 17.16
CA HIS A 50 -20.17 5.77 16.72
C HIS A 50 -21.22 5.65 15.60
N PRO A 51 -22.43 5.14 15.92
CA PRO A 51 -23.42 4.80 14.91
C PRO A 51 -23.89 6.04 14.14
N GLY A 52 -24.06 5.89 12.82
CA GLY A 52 -24.51 6.97 11.94
C GLY A 52 -23.48 8.06 11.66
N GLN A 53 -22.22 7.88 12.09
CA GLN A 53 -21.17 8.89 11.94
C GLN A 53 -19.96 8.33 11.19
N TRP A 54 -19.40 9.18 10.34
CA TRP A 54 -18.08 8.97 9.74
C TRP A 54 -17.06 9.82 10.46
N ILE A 55 -15.99 9.18 10.93
CA ILE A 55 -14.82 9.88 11.47
C ILE A 55 -13.83 10.02 10.33
N ALA A 56 -13.57 11.26 9.91
CA ALA A 56 -12.76 11.58 8.73
C ALA A 56 -11.67 12.61 9.10
N PRO A 57 -10.58 12.19 9.78
CA PRO A 57 -9.50 13.10 10.11
C PRO A 57 -8.91 13.74 8.84
N LYS A 58 -8.42 14.97 9.00
CA LYS A 58 -7.75 15.73 7.95
C LYS A 58 -6.32 16.01 8.37
N TRP A 59 -5.41 15.87 7.43
CA TRP A 59 -3.99 16.16 7.62
C TRP A 59 -3.54 17.15 6.57
N GLU A 60 -2.66 18.06 7.00
CA GLU A 60 -1.98 19.00 6.11
C GLU A 60 -0.67 18.41 5.55
N ARG A 61 -0.27 17.23 6.05
CA ARG A 61 0.96 16.53 5.64
C ARG A 61 0.68 15.59 4.48
N GLN A 62 1.72 15.35 3.69
CA GLN A 62 1.71 14.49 2.52
C GLN A 62 2.69 13.33 2.68
N TRP A 63 2.52 12.30 1.85
CA TRP A 63 3.33 11.07 1.89
C TRP A 63 4.83 11.34 1.73
N PHE A 64 5.21 12.29 0.87
CA PHE A 64 6.61 12.67 0.66
C PHE A 64 6.93 14.01 1.34
N PRO A 65 8.10 14.15 1.99
CA PRO A 65 9.24 13.20 1.98
C PRO A 65 9.18 12.11 3.06
N ASP A 66 8.20 12.15 3.97
CA ASP A 66 8.19 11.37 5.22
C ASP A 66 8.27 9.84 5.00
N ALA A 67 7.65 9.31 3.95
CA ALA A 67 7.71 7.88 3.64
C ALA A 67 9.13 7.37 3.30
N PHE A 68 9.98 8.21 2.73
CA PHE A 68 11.40 7.85 2.53
C PHE A 68 12.18 7.96 3.84
N ILE A 69 11.94 9.04 4.60
CA ILE A 69 12.65 9.27 5.85
C ILE A 69 12.41 8.13 6.84
N GLY A 70 11.15 7.69 7.00
CA GLY A 70 10.81 6.61 7.92
C GLY A 70 11.44 5.26 7.55
N THR A 71 11.41 4.89 6.27
CA THR A 71 11.98 3.62 5.79
C THR A 71 13.50 3.60 5.89
N MET A 72 14.17 4.71 5.53
CA MET A 72 15.62 4.85 5.70
C MET A 72 16.04 4.88 7.17
N ALA A 73 15.28 5.56 8.04
CA ALA A 73 15.53 5.56 9.48
C ALA A 73 15.40 4.15 10.07
N ASN A 74 14.37 3.38 9.67
CA ASN A 74 14.20 2.00 10.11
C ASN A 74 15.40 1.12 9.75
N LEU A 75 15.92 1.25 8.52
CA LEU A 75 17.11 0.54 8.08
C LEU A 75 18.34 0.91 8.91
N MET A 76 18.56 2.20 9.18
CA MET A 76 19.71 2.67 9.97
C MET A 76 19.67 2.11 11.40
N CYS A 77 18.50 2.13 12.06
CA CYS A 77 18.34 1.54 13.39
C CYS A 77 18.57 0.02 13.38
N ALA A 78 18.09 -0.69 12.35
CA ALA A 78 18.29 -2.12 12.22
C ALA A 78 19.78 -2.50 12.11
N ILE A 79 20.57 -1.69 11.39
CA ILE A 79 22.03 -1.84 11.30
C ILE A 79 22.68 -1.62 12.66
N GLU A 80 22.34 -0.54 13.36
CA GLU A 80 22.90 -0.21 14.69
C GLU A 80 22.62 -1.30 15.73
N GLU A 81 21.41 -1.85 15.71
CA GLU A 81 20.95 -2.88 16.65
C GLU A 81 21.32 -4.30 16.21
N ASN A 82 21.94 -4.48 15.05
CA ASN A 82 22.25 -5.77 14.43
C ASN A 82 21.04 -6.72 14.39
N ARG A 83 19.91 -6.21 13.88
CA ARG A 83 18.68 -6.96 13.67
C ARG A 83 18.18 -6.81 12.23
N PRO A 84 17.26 -7.68 11.76
CA PRO A 84 16.58 -7.44 10.49
C PRO A 84 15.77 -6.13 10.51
N PRO A 85 15.73 -5.38 9.40
CA PRO A 85 14.81 -4.25 9.24
C PRO A 85 13.36 -4.75 9.15
N GLU A 86 12.40 -3.88 9.44
CA GLU A 86 10.96 -4.24 9.42
C GLU A 86 10.47 -4.59 8.01
N ILE A 87 11.09 -4.00 6.99
CA ILE A 87 10.82 -4.23 5.57
C ILE A 87 12.03 -4.94 4.93
N SER A 88 12.34 -6.14 5.41
CA SER A 88 13.51 -6.89 4.95
C SER A 88 13.35 -7.45 3.53
N ALA A 89 14.47 -7.82 2.91
CA ALA A 89 14.46 -8.45 1.60
C ALA A 89 13.74 -9.81 1.63
N GLU A 90 13.91 -10.55 2.73
CA GLU A 90 13.25 -11.84 2.95
C GLU A 90 11.73 -11.70 3.06
N ASP A 91 11.23 -10.70 3.79
CA ASP A 91 9.78 -10.42 3.87
C ASP A 91 9.21 -10.06 2.49
N ASN A 92 9.96 -9.29 1.70
CA ASN A 92 9.56 -8.91 0.35
C ASN A 92 9.39 -10.10 -0.61
N LEU A 93 10.00 -11.27 -0.33
CA LEU A 93 9.80 -12.48 -1.12
C LEU A 93 8.34 -12.95 -1.10
N GLY A 94 7.60 -12.73 -0.01
CA GLY A 94 6.17 -13.05 0.07
C GLY A 94 5.35 -12.21 -0.90
N THR A 95 5.68 -10.92 -1.03
CA THR A 95 5.05 -10.00 -1.99
C THR A 95 5.32 -10.44 -3.43
N LEU A 96 6.57 -10.78 -3.76
CA LEU A 96 6.93 -11.28 -5.08
C LEU A 96 6.21 -12.60 -5.40
N ALA A 97 6.14 -13.53 -4.45
CA ALA A 97 5.42 -14.78 -4.62
C ALA A 97 3.92 -14.56 -4.89
N CYS A 98 3.31 -13.56 -4.27
CA CYS A 98 1.91 -13.19 -4.51
C CYS A 98 1.70 -12.66 -5.94
N ILE A 99 2.64 -11.87 -6.46
CA ILE A 99 2.62 -11.38 -7.83
C ILE A 99 2.74 -12.55 -8.82
N GLU A 100 3.69 -13.45 -8.60
CA GLU A 100 3.86 -14.65 -9.43
C GLU A 100 2.63 -15.56 -9.40
N ALA A 101 2.02 -15.77 -8.23
CA ALA A 101 0.77 -16.52 -8.10
C ALA A 101 -0.37 -15.89 -8.93
N CYS A 102 -0.47 -14.55 -8.96
CA CYS A 102 -1.44 -13.86 -9.80
C CYS A 102 -1.22 -14.12 -11.29
N TYR A 103 0.03 -14.01 -11.77
CA TYR A 103 0.36 -14.29 -13.17
C TYR A 103 0.08 -15.75 -13.56
N LEU A 104 0.47 -16.70 -12.70
CA LEU A 104 0.24 -18.11 -12.94
C LEU A 104 -1.25 -18.46 -12.95
N SER A 105 -2.02 -17.86 -12.04
CA SER A 105 -3.49 -18.01 -11.97
C SER A 105 -4.16 -17.56 -13.27
N ILE A 106 -3.74 -16.42 -13.84
CA ILE A 106 -4.23 -15.94 -15.13
C ILE A 106 -3.87 -16.93 -16.24
N GLN A 107 -2.61 -17.36 -16.30
CA GLN A 107 -2.12 -18.25 -17.37
C GLN A 107 -2.81 -19.62 -17.35
N GLN A 108 -3.10 -20.16 -16.17
CA GLN A 108 -3.65 -21.50 -16.00
C GLN A 108 -5.17 -21.51 -15.80
N GLU A 109 -5.81 -20.33 -15.73
CA GLU A 109 -7.24 -20.16 -15.49
C GLU A 109 -7.74 -20.93 -14.26
N ARG A 110 -6.93 -20.99 -13.20
CA ARG A 110 -7.26 -21.68 -11.95
C ARG A 110 -6.77 -20.92 -10.72
N THR A 111 -7.35 -21.25 -9.57
CA THR A 111 -6.79 -20.82 -8.29
C THR A 111 -5.39 -21.40 -8.10
N VAL A 112 -4.44 -20.52 -7.75
CA VAL A 112 -3.07 -20.86 -7.34
C VAL A 112 -2.91 -20.43 -5.89
N TYR A 113 -2.54 -21.36 -5.02
CA TYR A 113 -2.25 -21.04 -3.62
C TYR A 113 -0.84 -20.46 -3.50
N LEU A 114 -0.67 -19.48 -2.60
CA LEU A 114 0.63 -18.82 -2.38
C LEU A 114 1.74 -19.81 -1.99
N ASN A 115 1.40 -20.87 -1.26
CA ASN A 115 2.35 -21.90 -0.86
C ASN A 115 2.89 -22.72 -2.04
N GLU A 116 2.16 -22.84 -3.15
CA GLU A 116 2.65 -23.49 -4.38
C GLU A 116 3.92 -22.76 -4.86
N ILE A 117 3.85 -21.42 -4.93
CA ILE A 117 4.97 -20.57 -5.37
C ILE A 117 6.12 -20.57 -4.36
N LEU A 118 5.81 -20.44 -3.06
CA LEU A 118 6.83 -20.39 -2.02
C LEU A 118 7.62 -21.70 -1.90
N LEU A 119 6.97 -22.85 -2.11
CA LEU A 119 7.63 -24.17 -2.03
C LEU A 119 8.39 -24.53 -3.31
N GLU A 120 7.98 -24.03 -4.46
CA GLU A 120 8.70 -24.21 -5.72
C GLU A 120 10.06 -23.50 -5.70
N ASN A 121 10.11 -22.27 -5.18
CA ASN A 121 11.33 -21.47 -5.07
C ASN A 121 12.28 -21.92 -3.94
N ALA A 122 11.86 -22.84 -3.07
CA ALA A 122 12.67 -23.38 -1.98
C ALA A 122 13.44 -24.66 -2.35
N LYS A 123 13.25 -25.19 -3.57
CA LYS A 123 13.96 -26.35 -4.11
C LYS A 123 15.20 -25.93 -4.87
#